data_AF-A0A840NY43-F1
#
_entry.id   AF-A0A840NY43-F1
#
_cell.length_a   1.000
_cell.length_b   1.000
_cell.length_c   1.000
_cell.angle_alpha   90.00
_cell.angle_beta   90.00
_cell.angle_gamma   90.00
#
_symmetry.space_group_name_H-M   'P 1'
#
loop_
_entity.id
_entity.type
_entity.pdbx_description
1 polymer ?
#
loop_
_entity_poly.entity_id
_entity_poly.type
_entity_poly.pdbx_seq_one_letter_code
_entity_poly.pdbx_strand_id
1 'polypeptide(L)'
;MASSLRSIRGTVLSVVAIKVISRLTKGEELPSVPKSRRPGRAAVNALRTLLEQHDHIVQEIDGQNDFGEDLHVTFTQDGRVTGDMIKVQVKGGSSWRRGGGYGVPVGHHADTWADGNVPVFCVVHDAETGVLHWANATEQLLLARRERVMLTTIEVNSRDRLDDASLAAFVLQARQYANRYQGNQALRIWLGEMAGVEFGTSDVVMHFVNALGEDLIFWQRQGEGYAKLLHSDLDWEPRCIWPEVLRFRSAVPVVADIILDKAEAFWLAACFEATDWARKPLPGREPAEAGTRGRWEYGFSARVGWPSDRLTSRRELVTAKELVAGDRIYWLSRRWKERGRLVSEVWESTEVPGAVCVRFDQLMLGDTFWPDERFARLKQER
;
A
#
# COMPACT_ATOMS: atom_id res chain seq x y z
N MET A 1 89.03 1.17 15.37
CA MET A 1 88.97 -0.26 15.00
C MET A 1 87.51 -0.69 14.91
N ALA A 2 87.19 -1.47 13.87
CA ALA A 2 85.89 -2.07 13.49
C ALA A 2 84.81 -1.08 13.01
N SER A 3 84.50 -0.95 11.70
CA SER A 3 83.91 -1.91 10.74
C SER A 3 82.49 -2.36 11.14
N SER A 4 81.46 -1.75 10.53
CA SER A 4 80.67 -2.32 9.43
C SER A 4 79.69 -3.41 9.86
N LEU A 5 78.38 -3.14 9.73
CA LEU A 5 77.45 -4.00 8.99
C LEU A 5 76.11 -3.29 8.74
N ARG A 6 75.59 -3.56 7.56
CA ARG A 6 74.46 -2.95 6.87
C ARG A 6 73.10 -3.47 7.38
N SER A 7 72.08 -2.63 7.16
CA SER A 7 70.77 -2.98 6.60
C SER A 7 69.86 -3.93 7.37
N ILE A 8 68.65 -3.46 7.67
CA ILE A 8 67.36 -3.96 7.14
C ILE A 8 66.23 -3.39 8.03
N ARG A 9 65.15 -2.92 7.39
CA ARG A 9 63.86 -2.41 7.94
C ARG A 9 63.78 -0.92 8.27
N GLY A 10 63.95 -0.12 7.22
CA GLY A 10 63.04 1.01 7.02
C GLY A 10 61.61 0.52 6.71
N THR A 11 60.66 1.40 7.00
CA THR A 11 59.33 1.43 6.37
C THR A 11 58.24 0.50 6.91
N VAL A 12 58.02 0.41 8.24
CA VAL A 12 56.71 -0.06 8.78
C VAL A 12 56.23 0.70 10.04
N LEU A 13 57.00 1.65 10.59
CA LEU A 13 56.65 2.33 11.85
C LEU A 13 56.09 3.75 11.70
N SER A 14 55.81 4.22 10.48
CA SER A 14 55.28 5.57 10.24
C SER A 14 53.76 5.63 10.02
N VAL A 15 53.13 4.57 9.48
CA VAL A 15 51.69 4.63 9.14
C VAL A 15 50.78 4.32 10.33
N VAL A 16 51.24 3.48 11.28
CA VAL A 16 50.45 3.15 12.48
C VAL A 16 50.45 4.30 13.48
N ALA A 17 51.56 5.01 13.66
CA ALA A 17 51.66 6.16 14.55
C ALA A 17 50.79 7.34 14.07
N ILE A 18 50.73 7.60 12.76
CA ILE A 18 49.87 8.67 12.19
C ILE A 18 48.38 8.32 12.31
N LYS A 19 48.00 7.04 12.19
CA LYS A 19 46.60 6.60 12.33
C LYS A 19 46.11 6.54 13.78
N VAL A 20 47.03 6.40 14.75
CA VAL A 20 46.72 6.47 16.18
C VAL A 20 46.63 7.93 16.64
N ILE A 21 47.47 8.83 16.12
CA ILE A 21 47.39 10.27 16.43
C ILE A 21 46.15 10.93 15.77
N SER A 22 45.70 10.48 14.59
CA SER A 22 44.43 10.96 14.01
C SER A 22 43.19 10.43 14.72
N ARG A 23 43.29 9.31 15.46
CA ARG A 23 42.21 8.82 16.34
C ARG A 23 42.15 9.53 17.68
N LEU A 24 43.25 10.14 18.13
CA LEU A 24 43.32 10.90 19.39
C LEU A 24 43.04 12.41 19.22
N THR A 25 42.80 12.86 17.98
CA THR A 25 42.43 14.26 17.64
C THR A 25 41.02 14.39 17.06
N LYS A 26 40.24 13.31 17.02
CA LYS A 26 38.78 13.44 17.01
C LYS A 26 38.35 13.88 18.40
N GLY A 27 38.45 15.18 18.66
CA GLY A 27 37.61 15.81 19.66
C GLY A 27 36.19 15.34 19.43
N GLU A 28 35.47 15.10 20.53
CA GLU A 28 34.06 14.76 20.52
C GLU A 28 33.32 15.67 19.53
N GLU A 29 33.02 15.17 18.34
CA GLU A 29 32.16 15.87 17.40
C GLU A 29 30.77 15.81 18.02
N LEU A 30 30.47 16.87 18.78
CA LEU A 30 29.16 17.09 19.35
C LEU A 30 28.11 16.97 18.23
N PRO A 31 26.96 16.33 18.50
CA PRO A 31 25.94 16.12 17.48
C PRO A 31 25.58 17.44 16.79
N SER A 32 25.70 17.49 15.45
CA SER A 32 25.33 18.69 14.72
C SER A 32 23.81 18.85 14.69
N VAL A 33 23.30 19.99 15.16
CA VAL A 33 21.88 20.29 15.06
C VAL A 33 21.52 20.60 13.60
N PRO A 34 20.54 19.90 12.98
CA PRO A 34 20.12 20.18 11.61
C PRO A 34 19.64 21.63 11.46
N LYS A 35 20.08 22.31 10.40
CA LYS A 35 19.66 23.70 10.10
C LYS A 35 18.14 23.85 9.93
N SER A 36 17.46 22.77 9.55
CA SER A 36 15.99 22.69 9.43
C SER A 36 15.26 22.56 10.78
N ARG A 37 15.96 22.25 11.89
CA ARG A 37 15.33 22.00 13.20
C ARG A 37 14.63 23.25 13.74
N ARG A 38 15.28 24.41 13.69
CA ARG A 38 14.73 25.68 14.19
C ARG A 38 13.46 26.10 13.44
N PRO A 39 13.45 26.20 12.09
CA PRO A 39 12.25 26.60 11.36
C PRO A 39 11.13 25.54 11.47
N GLY A 40 11.46 24.24 11.48
CA GLY A 40 10.46 23.19 11.71
C GLY A 40 9.81 23.27 13.10
N ARG A 41 10.60 23.48 14.15
CA ARG A 41 10.09 23.65 15.51
C ARG A 41 9.24 24.91 15.67
N ALA A 42 9.63 26.01 15.04
CA ALA A 42 8.82 27.24 15.02
C ALA A 42 7.45 27.01 14.36
N ALA A 43 7.41 26.24 13.26
CA ALA A 43 6.17 25.88 12.59
C ALA A 43 5.23 25.04 13.47
N VAL A 44 5.77 24.00 14.12
CA VAL A 44 5.01 23.16 15.06
C VAL A 44 4.44 24.00 16.20
N ASN A 45 5.25 24.87 16.80
CA ASN A 45 4.82 25.74 17.89
C ASN A 45 3.73 26.73 17.44
N ALA A 46 3.86 27.31 16.24
CA ALA A 46 2.88 28.25 15.70
C ALA A 46 1.52 27.57 15.50
N LEU A 47 1.50 26.39 14.85
CA LEU A 47 0.28 25.63 14.64
C LEU A 47 -0.36 25.18 15.96
N ARG A 48 0.45 24.65 16.89
CA ARG A 48 -0.04 24.25 18.21
C ARG A 48 -0.68 25.42 18.94
N THR A 49 0.00 26.57 18.98
CA THR A 49 -0.50 27.77 19.66
C THR A 49 -1.85 28.20 19.08
N LEU A 50 -1.97 28.25 17.76
CA LEU A 50 -3.22 28.61 17.10
C LEU A 50 -4.37 27.64 17.45
N LEU A 51 -4.12 26.33 17.39
CA LEU A 51 -5.15 25.32 17.68
C LEU A 51 -5.56 25.33 19.16
N GLU A 52 -4.60 25.40 20.08
CA GLU A 52 -4.87 25.40 21.52
C GLU A 52 -5.54 26.70 22.00
N GLN A 53 -5.26 27.84 21.36
CA GLN A 53 -5.96 29.11 21.63
C GLN A 53 -7.45 29.06 21.28
N HIS A 54 -7.85 28.14 20.41
CA HIS A 54 -9.24 27.88 20.05
C HIS A 54 -9.73 26.54 20.63
N ASP A 55 -9.19 26.17 21.80
CA ASP A 55 -9.58 25.04 22.64
C ASP A 55 -9.41 23.65 22.01
N HIS A 56 -8.70 23.50 20.90
CA HIS A 56 -8.41 22.19 20.31
C HIS A 56 -7.22 21.53 20.99
N ILE A 57 -7.25 20.19 21.05
CA ILE A 57 -6.21 19.41 21.74
C ILE A 57 -5.17 18.97 20.72
N VAL A 58 -3.90 19.29 20.98
CA VAL A 58 -2.77 18.95 20.11
C VAL A 58 -1.81 18.04 20.86
N GLN A 59 -1.41 16.93 20.24
CA GLN A 59 -0.40 16.01 20.75
C GLN A 59 0.75 15.92 19.75
N GLU A 60 1.96 16.25 20.18
CA GLU A 60 3.17 16.07 19.35
C GLU A 60 3.57 14.59 19.31
N ILE A 61 3.93 14.09 18.13
CA ILE A 61 4.44 12.74 17.93
C ILE A 61 5.96 12.77 18.06
N ASP A 62 6.52 11.81 18.80
CA ASP A 62 7.97 11.68 18.90
C ASP A 62 8.58 11.23 17.57
N GLY A 63 9.48 12.05 17.02
CA GLY A 63 10.10 11.86 15.70
C GLY A 63 11.10 10.70 15.61
N GLN A 64 11.17 9.83 16.63
CA GLN A 64 11.94 8.58 16.59
C GLN A 64 11.40 7.60 15.53
N ASN A 65 10.14 7.76 15.12
CA ASN A 65 9.50 7.01 14.04
C ASN A 65 9.06 7.98 12.93
N ASP A 66 9.92 8.19 11.93
CA ASP A 66 9.67 9.07 10.78
C ASP A 66 8.62 8.46 9.83
N PHE A 67 7.34 8.52 10.22
CA PHE A 67 6.21 8.19 9.35
C PHE A 67 5.63 9.44 8.67
N GLY A 68 6.31 10.58 8.77
CA GLY A 68 5.86 11.83 8.17
C GLY A 68 4.64 12.43 8.87
N GLU A 69 4.51 12.26 10.18
CA GLU A 69 3.42 12.77 11.01
C GLU A 69 4.03 13.49 12.21
N ASP A 70 3.71 14.77 12.41
CA ASP A 70 4.28 15.56 13.52
C ASP A 70 3.27 15.76 14.66
N LEU A 71 1.98 15.86 14.35
CA LEU A 71 0.92 16.15 15.31
C LEU A 71 -0.30 15.24 15.15
N HIS A 72 -0.95 14.92 16.26
CA HIS A 72 -2.36 14.55 16.30
C HIS A 72 -3.18 15.73 16.82
N VAL A 73 -4.29 16.03 16.15
CA VAL A 73 -5.22 17.10 16.55
C VAL A 73 -6.59 16.50 16.79
N THR A 74 -7.09 16.63 18.01
CA THR A 74 -8.46 16.26 18.39
C THR A 74 -9.30 17.53 18.46
N PHE A 75 -10.36 17.58 17.68
CA PHE A 75 -11.21 18.76 17.63
C PHE A 75 -12.20 18.79 18.79
N THR A 76 -12.49 20.00 19.23
CA THR A 76 -13.41 20.30 20.32
C THR A 76 -14.51 21.25 19.81
N GLN A 77 -15.66 21.18 20.47
CA GLN A 77 -16.80 22.08 20.25
C GLN A 77 -17.51 22.28 21.58
N ASP A 78 -17.78 23.52 21.94
CA ASP A 78 -18.47 23.91 23.18
C ASP A 78 -17.85 23.27 24.44
N GLY A 79 -16.51 23.26 24.52
CA GLY A 79 -15.76 22.70 25.64
C GLY A 79 -15.77 21.17 25.73
N ARG A 80 -16.26 20.47 24.70
CA ARG A 80 -16.27 19.00 24.63
C ARG A 80 -15.48 18.49 23.44
N VAL A 81 -14.87 17.32 23.60
CA VAL A 81 -14.26 16.60 22.47
C VAL A 81 -15.35 16.13 21.51
N THR A 82 -15.10 16.32 20.21
CA THR A 82 -16.04 15.93 19.16
C THR A 82 -15.92 14.46 18.76
N GLY A 83 -14.79 13.82 19.12
CA GLY A 83 -14.40 12.50 18.63
C GLY A 83 -13.64 12.57 17.30
N ASP A 84 -13.67 13.71 16.61
CA ASP A 84 -12.99 13.90 15.33
C ASP A 84 -11.48 14.15 15.55
N MET A 85 -10.65 13.41 14.82
CA MET A 85 -9.19 13.53 14.87
C MET A 85 -8.58 13.59 13.47
N ILE A 86 -7.52 14.39 13.33
CA ILE A 86 -6.65 14.40 12.15
C ILE A 86 -5.18 14.24 12.56
N LYS A 87 -4.37 13.77 11.62
CA LYS A 87 -2.91 13.81 11.68
C LYS A 87 -2.41 15.00 10.89
N VAL A 88 -1.31 15.61 11.32
CA VAL A 88 -0.72 16.76 10.63
C VAL A 88 0.78 16.59 10.42
N GLN A 89 1.23 16.72 9.18
CA GLN A 89 2.63 16.95 8.84
C GLN A 89 2.88 18.46 8.76
N VAL A 90 3.82 18.95 9.55
CA VAL A 90 4.19 20.35 9.63
C VAL A 90 5.54 20.58 8.98
N LYS A 91 5.61 21.54 8.05
CA LYS A 91 6.87 21.99 7.44
C LYS A 91 7.08 23.48 7.73
N GLY A 92 8.31 23.85 8.03
CA GLY A 92 8.68 25.25 8.32
C GLY A 92 9.90 25.70 7.52
N GLY A 93 9.86 26.94 7.05
CA GLY A 93 10.99 27.59 6.36
C GLY A 93 10.75 27.86 4.87
N SER A 94 11.61 28.68 4.27
CA SER A 94 11.46 29.14 2.88
C SER A 94 11.70 28.04 1.83
N SER A 95 12.34 26.92 2.18
CA SER A 95 12.63 25.80 1.28
C SER A 95 11.38 25.09 0.71
N TRP A 96 10.22 25.32 1.34
CA TRP A 96 8.95 24.72 0.93
C TRP A 96 8.18 25.57 -0.09
N ARG A 97 8.61 26.82 -0.35
CA ARG A 97 7.95 27.70 -1.32
C ARG A 97 8.08 27.19 -2.75
N ARG A 98 7.04 27.40 -3.54
CA ARG A 98 6.92 27.10 -4.97
C ARG A 98 6.26 28.29 -5.68
N GLY A 99 6.26 28.30 -7.02
CA GLY A 99 5.81 29.44 -7.82
C GLY A 99 4.39 29.98 -7.54
N GLY A 100 3.51 29.19 -6.90
CA GLY A 100 2.14 29.60 -6.55
C GLY A 100 1.71 29.31 -5.10
N GLY A 101 2.63 28.88 -4.24
CA GLY A 101 2.30 28.42 -2.88
C GLY A 101 3.45 27.64 -2.27
N TYR A 102 3.13 26.47 -1.71
CA TYR A 102 4.10 25.61 -1.04
C TYR A 102 3.96 24.16 -1.49
N GLY A 103 5.02 23.38 -1.28
CA GLY A 103 5.05 21.96 -1.63
C GLY A 103 5.63 21.13 -0.51
N VAL A 104 4.89 20.13 -0.06
CA VAL A 104 5.37 19.14 0.92
C VAL A 104 5.68 17.83 0.19
N PRO A 105 6.95 17.38 0.16
CA PRO A 105 7.31 16.13 -0.49
C PRO A 105 6.60 14.95 0.16
N VAL A 106 6.03 14.07 -0.68
CA VAL A 106 5.33 12.85 -0.23
C VAL A 106 6.33 11.75 0.14
N GLY A 107 7.39 11.58 -0.67
CA GLY A 107 8.41 10.57 -0.42
C GLY A 107 7.84 9.15 -0.31
N HIS A 108 8.20 8.45 0.76
CA HIS A 108 7.75 7.08 1.04
C HIS A 108 6.47 7.02 1.89
N HIS A 109 5.87 8.17 2.21
CA HIS A 109 4.71 8.26 3.09
C HIS A 109 3.36 8.18 2.36
N ALA A 110 3.38 8.10 1.03
CA ALA A 110 2.17 8.12 0.19
C ALA A 110 1.11 7.13 0.67
N ASP A 111 1.50 5.88 0.90
CA ASP A 111 0.59 4.82 1.32
C ASP A 111 0.12 5.03 2.76
N THR A 112 1.03 5.36 3.69
CA THR A 112 0.66 5.67 5.08
C THR A 112 -0.36 6.80 5.18
N TRP A 113 -0.18 7.87 4.40
CA TRP A 113 -1.05 9.04 4.42
C TRP A 113 -2.39 8.82 3.72
N ALA A 114 -2.44 7.96 2.70
CA ALA A 114 -3.65 7.70 1.93
C ALA A 114 -4.48 6.51 2.45
N ASP A 115 -3.84 5.54 3.10
CA ASP A 115 -4.45 4.27 3.51
C ASP A 115 -4.61 4.12 5.02
N GLY A 116 -4.06 5.04 5.83
CA GLY A 116 -4.22 5.02 7.28
C GLY A 116 -5.67 5.32 7.73
N ASN A 117 -6.04 4.97 8.96
CA ASN A 117 -7.41 5.18 9.48
C ASN A 117 -7.73 6.64 9.87
N VAL A 118 -6.72 7.50 9.91
CA VAL A 118 -6.86 8.93 10.25
C VAL A 118 -6.27 9.74 9.10
N PRO A 119 -7.02 10.71 8.54
CA PRO A 119 -6.52 11.51 7.43
C PRO A 119 -5.38 12.42 7.87
N VAL A 120 -4.45 12.65 6.94
CA VAL A 120 -3.26 13.47 7.10
C VAL A 120 -3.44 14.79 6.37
N PHE A 121 -3.18 15.89 7.08
CA PHE A 121 -3.13 17.24 6.56
C PHE A 121 -1.68 17.73 6.55
N CYS A 122 -1.33 18.53 5.55
CA CYS A 122 -0.06 19.22 5.51
C CYS A 122 -0.25 20.67 5.92
N VAL A 123 0.60 21.17 6.81
CA VAL A 123 0.65 22.59 7.19
C VAL A 123 2.06 23.13 6.96
N VAL A 124 2.15 24.27 6.28
CA VAL A 124 3.40 24.98 6.02
C VAL A 124 3.38 26.32 6.75
N HIS A 125 4.39 26.56 7.59
CA HIS A 125 4.64 27.87 8.19
C HIS A 125 5.63 28.66 7.35
N ASP A 126 5.16 29.77 6.80
CA ASP A 126 5.97 30.71 6.04
C ASP A 126 6.78 31.59 7.00
N ALA A 127 8.09 31.38 7.04
CA ALA A 127 8.96 32.04 8.02
C ALA A 127 9.13 33.55 7.82
N GLU A 128 8.81 34.10 6.65
CA GLU A 128 8.94 35.56 6.41
C GLU A 128 7.66 36.30 6.79
N THR A 129 6.50 35.69 6.53
CA THR A 129 5.19 36.30 6.82
C THR A 129 4.63 35.88 8.18
N GLY A 130 5.11 34.77 8.75
CA GLY A 130 4.58 34.17 9.97
C GLY A 130 3.23 33.47 9.78
N VAL A 131 2.77 33.30 8.53
CA VAL A 131 1.46 32.75 8.21
C VAL A 131 1.54 31.23 8.04
N LEU A 132 0.51 30.52 8.50
CA LEU A 132 0.34 29.09 8.25
C LEU A 132 -0.55 28.89 7.01
N HIS A 133 -0.22 27.89 6.21
CA HIS A 133 -1.00 27.44 5.06
C HIS A 133 -1.25 25.94 5.15
N TRP A 134 -2.38 25.46 4.65
CA TRP A 134 -2.76 24.06 4.83
C TRP A 134 -3.29 23.39 3.55
N ALA A 135 -3.22 22.07 3.50
CA ALA A 135 -3.88 21.25 2.50
C ALA A 135 -4.23 19.86 3.05
N ASN A 136 -5.27 19.25 2.51
CA ASN A 136 -5.64 17.86 2.81
C ASN A 136 -4.79 16.90 1.96
N ALA A 137 -3.75 16.32 2.56
CA ALA A 137 -2.80 15.46 1.85
C ALA A 137 -3.44 14.12 1.46
N THR A 138 -4.24 13.52 2.36
CA THR A 138 -4.98 12.30 2.08
C THR A 138 -5.89 12.47 0.86
N GLU A 139 -6.66 13.56 0.79
CA GLU A 139 -7.55 13.83 -0.34
C GLU A 139 -6.79 13.99 -1.66
N GLN A 140 -5.71 14.77 -1.69
CA GLN A 140 -4.89 14.93 -2.89
C GLN A 140 -4.28 13.60 -3.36
N LEU A 141 -3.81 12.77 -2.43
CA LEU A 141 -3.25 11.45 -2.76
C LEU A 141 -4.31 10.51 -3.35
N LEU A 142 -5.52 10.50 -2.78
CA LEU A 142 -6.62 9.67 -3.29
C LEU A 142 -7.12 10.16 -4.66
N LEU A 143 -7.18 11.48 -4.87
CA LEU A 143 -7.49 12.07 -6.18
C LEU A 143 -6.41 11.73 -7.21
N ALA A 144 -5.13 11.89 -6.87
CA ALA A 144 -4.04 11.55 -7.77
C ALA A 144 -4.02 10.05 -8.11
N ARG A 145 -4.33 9.16 -7.15
CA ARG A 145 -4.51 7.73 -7.40
C ARG A 145 -5.65 7.47 -8.39
N ARG A 146 -6.78 8.17 -8.26
CA ARG A 146 -7.90 8.10 -9.21
C ARG A 146 -7.51 8.59 -10.60
N GLU A 147 -6.73 9.65 -10.68
CA GLU A 147 -6.20 10.22 -11.94
C GLU A 147 -4.99 9.45 -12.48
N ARG A 148 -4.49 8.47 -11.72
CA ARG A 148 -3.30 7.67 -12.02
C ARG A 148 -2.03 8.49 -12.17
N VAL A 149 -1.93 9.55 -11.40
CA VAL A 149 -0.74 10.39 -11.30
C VAL A 149 0.00 9.98 -10.03
N MET A 150 1.30 9.72 -10.16
CA MET A 150 2.15 9.57 -8.98
C MET A 150 2.40 10.95 -8.38
N LEU A 151 1.67 11.26 -7.31
CA LEU A 151 1.85 12.53 -6.61
C LEU A 151 3.13 12.49 -5.78
N THR A 152 4.12 13.29 -6.17
CA THR A 152 5.41 13.37 -5.47
C THR A 152 5.45 14.49 -4.43
N THR A 153 4.53 15.45 -4.53
CA THR A 153 4.45 16.63 -3.67
C THR A 153 2.99 16.97 -3.43
N ILE A 154 2.61 17.19 -2.16
CA ILE A 154 1.33 17.78 -1.79
C ILE A 154 1.42 19.28 -2.06
N GLU A 155 0.48 19.79 -2.86
CA GLU A 155 0.39 21.20 -3.17
C GLU A 155 -0.38 21.92 -2.07
N VAL A 156 0.21 22.96 -1.50
CA VAL A 156 -0.42 23.80 -0.47
C VAL A 156 -0.60 25.19 -1.05
N ASN A 157 -1.86 25.61 -1.25
CA ASN A 157 -2.15 26.88 -1.90
C ASN A 157 -1.79 28.05 -0.97
N SER A 158 -1.20 29.11 -1.54
CA SER A 158 -0.94 30.35 -0.79
C SER A 158 -2.21 31.05 -0.29
N ARG A 159 -3.37 30.74 -0.88
CA ARG A 159 -4.68 31.27 -0.46
C ARG A 159 -5.30 30.52 0.72
N ASP A 160 -4.90 29.26 0.93
CA ASP A 160 -5.45 28.40 1.98
C ASP A 160 -4.74 28.68 3.30
N ARG A 161 -4.97 29.88 3.81
CA ARG A 161 -4.39 30.37 5.07
C ARG A 161 -5.04 29.67 6.26
N LEU A 162 -4.26 29.54 7.33
CA LEU A 162 -4.68 29.06 8.63
C LEU A 162 -4.29 30.08 9.69
N ASP A 163 -5.28 30.85 10.12
CA ASP A 163 -5.17 31.92 11.12
C ASP A 163 -6.48 32.03 11.90
N ASP A 164 -6.56 32.94 12.87
CA ASP A 164 -7.74 33.08 13.74
C ASP A 164 -9.06 33.25 12.97
N ALA A 165 -9.03 33.95 11.83
CA ALA A 165 -10.21 34.22 11.02
C ALA A 165 -10.66 33.01 10.19
N SER A 166 -9.70 32.16 9.77
CA SER A 166 -9.96 31.01 8.89
C SER A 166 -10.06 29.68 9.64
N LEU A 167 -9.66 29.62 10.92
CA LEU A 167 -9.59 28.39 11.69
C LEU A 167 -10.93 27.65 11.77
N ALA A 168 -12.02 28.35 12.04
CA ALA A 168 -13.34 27.75 12.13
C ALA A 168 -13.75 27.04 10.83
N ALA A 169 -13.42 27.64 9.67
CA ALA A 169 -13.68 27.06 8.36
C ALA A 169 -12.76 25.85 8.07
N PHE A 170 -11.49 25.91 8.48
CA PHE A 170 -10.57 24.76 8.42
C PHE A 170 -11.09 23.59 9.25
N VAL A 171 -11.46 23.82 10.51
CA VAL A 171 -11.96 22.80 11.44
C VAL A 171 -13.22 22.15 10.89
N LEU A 172 -14.17 22.95 10.38
CA LEU A 172 -15.38 22.41 9.76
C LEU A 172 -15.04 21.47 8.58
N GLN A 173 -14.16 21.90 7.67
CA GLN A 173 -13.74 21.11 6.52
C GLN A 173 -13.00 19.83 6.93
N ALA A 174 -12.06 19.94 7.86
CA ALA A 174 -11.28 18.82 8.38
C ALA A 174 -12.18 17.78 9.06
N ARG A 175 -13.12 18.21 9.90
CA ARG A 175 -14.08 17.32 10.58
C ARG A 175 -15.02 16.64 9.59
N GLN A 176 -15.55 17.38 8.62
CA GLN A 176 -16.42 16.80 7.57
C GLN A 176 -15.66 15.76 6.73
N TYR A 177 -14.39 16.00 6.42
CA TYR A 177 -13.57 15.03 5.70
C TYR A 177 -13.26 13.81 6.58
N ALA A 178 -12.81 14.01 7.81
CA ALA A 178 -12.47 12.94 8.74
C ALA A 178 -13.65 12.00 9.00
N ASN A 179 -14.84 12.54 9.25
CA ASN A 179 -16.06 11.74 9.44
C ASN A 179 -16.40 10.89 8.22
N ARG A 180 -16.38 11.47 7.02
CA ARG A 180 -16.63 10.72 5.78
C ARG A 180 -15.57 9.65 5.55
N TYR A 181 -14.31 9.99 5.78
CA TYR A 181 -13.18 9.10 5.58
C TYR A 181 -13.23 7.90 6.53
N GLN A 182 -13.40 8.14 7.84
CA GLN A 182 -13.51 7.09 8.85
C GLN A 182 -14.79 6.26 8.68
N GLY A 183 -15.91 6.89 8.37
CA GLY A 183 -17.17 6.20 8.06
C GLY A 183 -17.00 5.22 6.89
N ASN A 184 -16.31 5.65 5.82
CA ASN A 184 -16.00 4.77 4.70
C ASN A 184 -15.08 3.60 5.09
N GLN A 185 -14.07 3.82 5.95
CA GLN A 185 -13.22 2.73 6.43
C GLN A 185 -13.97 1.74 7.34
N ALA A 186 -14.80 2.25 8.25
CA ALA A 186 -15.63 1.43 9.13
C ALA A 186 -16.64 0.60 8.33
N LEU A 187 -17.29 1.21 7.33
CA LEU A 187 -18.19 0.52 6.42
C LEU A 187 -17.48 -0.63 5.70
N ARG A 188 -16.25 -0.43 5.20
CA ARG A 188 -15.47 -1.49 4.55
C ARG A 188 -15.19 -2.66 5.49
N ILE A 189 -14.80 -2.39 6.73
CA ILE A 189 -14.55 -3.45 7.73
C ILE A 189 -15.82 -4.25 7.96
N TRP A 190 -16.93 -3.57 8.23
CA TRP A 190 -18.22 -4.22 8.48
C TRP A 190 -18.70 -5.06 7.29
N LEU A 191 -18.59 -4.53 6.07
CA LEU A 191 -18.93 -5.27 4.86
C LEU A 191 -18.03 -6.51 4.68
N GLY A 192 -16.75 -6.40 5.04
CA GLY A 192 -15.81 -7.51 4.98
C GLY A 192 -16.15 -8.61 5.99
N GLU A 193 -16.50 -8.22 7.22
CA GLU A 193 -16.97 -9.13 8.26
C GLU A 193 -18.26 -9.85 7.84
N MET A 194 -19.25 -9.10 7.32
CA MET A 194 -20.50 -9.68 6.83
C MET A 194 -20.29 -10.69 5.71
N ALA A 195 -19.43 -10.37 4.75
CA ALA A 195 -19.20 -11.21 3.59
C ALA A 195 -18.08 -12.25 3.79
N GLY A 196 -17.46 -12.31 4.98
CA GLY A 196 -16.36 -13.24 5.26
C GLY A 196 -15.09 -12.99 4.42
N VAL A 197 -14.85 -11.75 3.97
CA VAL A 197 -13.71 -11.37 3.14
C VAL A 197 -12.91 -10.22 3.74
N GLU A 198 -11.63 -10.15 3.39
CA GLU A 198 -10.77 -9.02 3.75
C GLU A 198 -10.55 -8.13 2.52
N PHE A 199 -10.95 -6.86 2.64
CA PHE A 199 -10.67 -5.84 1.63
C PHE A 199 -9.31 -5.19 1.90
N GLY A 200 -8.47 -5.12 0.87
CA GLY A 200 -7.21 -4.38 0.94
C GLY A 200 -7.47 -2.88 1.02
N THR A 201 -6.57 -2.12 1.64
CA THR A 201 -6.73 -0.66 1.82
C THR A 201 -6.88 0.10 0.51
N SER A 202 -6.25 -0.37 -0.56
CA SER A 202 -6.34 0.19 -1.92
C SER A 202 -7.57 -0.26 -2.73
N ASP A 203 -8.38 -1.18 -2.21
CA ASP A 203 -9.50 -1.75 -2.96
C ASP A 203 -10.67 -0.76 -3.03
N VAL A 204 -11.29 -0.64 -4.19
CA VAL A 204 -12.53 0.11 -4.32
C VAL A 204 -13.69 -0.80 -3.93
N VAL A 205 -14.36 -0.46 -2.83
CA VAL A 205 -15.51 -1.19 -2.31
C VAL A 205 -16.72 -0.27 -2.38
N MET A 206 -17.76 -0.68 -3.09
CA MET A 206 -19.04 0.02 -3.17
C MET A 206 -20.14 -0.89 -2.67
N HIS A 207 -21.13 -0.31 -2.00
CA HIS A 207 -22.23 -1.04 -1.37
C HIS A 207 -23.57 -0.49 -1.83
N PHE A 208 -24.54 -1.37 -1.99
CA PHE A 208 -25.90 -1.06 -2.35
C PHE A 208 -26.86 -2.01 -1.64
N VAL A 209 -28.00 -1.46 -1.22
CA VAL A 209 -29.12 -2.22 -0.67
C VAL A 209 -30.29 -2.04 -1.61
N ASN A 210 -30.81 -3.13 -2.16
CA ASN A 210 -31.93 -3.06 -3.08
C ASN A 210 -33.28 -2.84 -2.34
N ALA A 211 -34.38 -2.77 -3.09
CA ALA A 211 -35.70 -2.53 -2.51
C ALA A 211 -36.25 -3.70 -1.66
N LEU A 212 -35.67 -4.89 -1.81
CA LEU A 212 -36.00 -6.09 -1.04
C LEU A 212 -35.15 -6.21 0.24
N GLY A 213 -34.18 -5.31 0.43
CA GLY A 213 -33.27 -5.31 1.57
C GLY A 213 -32.05 -6.22 1.37
N GLU A 214 -31.81 -6.68 0.14
CA GLU A 214 -30.66 -7.49 -0.21
C GLU A 214 -29.43 -6.60 -0.39
N ASP A 215 -28.29 -7.07 0.11
CA ASP A 215 -27.04 -6.33 0.13
C ASP A 215 -26.13 -6.79 -1.01
N LEU A 216 -25.61 -5.82 -1.76
CA LEU A 216 -24.66 -6.02 -2.84
C LEU A 216 -23.36 -5.27 -2.55
N ILE A 217 -22.24 -5.97 -2.72
CA ILE A 217 -20.89 -5.41 -2.60
C ILE A 217 -20.17 -5.56 -3.93
N PHE A 218 -19.78 -4.43 -4.50
CA PHE A 218 -18.90 -4.36 -5.64
C PHE A 218 -17.48 -4.12 -5.15
N TRP A 219 -16.59 -5.06 -5.45
CA TRP A 219 -15.22 -5.08 -4.99
C TRP A 219 -14.24 -5.08 -6.17
N GLN A 220 -13.58 -3.95 -6.39
CA GLN A 220 -12.58 -3.78 -7.44
C GLN A 220 -11.19 -3.59 -6.83
N ARG A 221 -10.34 -4.60 -7.00
CA ARG A 221 -8.91 -4.48 -6.64
C ARG A 221 -8.16 -3.71 -7.70
N GLN A 222 -7.14 -2.97 -7.29
CA GLN A 222 -6.37 -2.16 -8.21
C GLN A 222 -5.57 -3.01 -9.20
N GLY A 223 -5.69 -2.70 -10.49
CA GLY A 223 -4.99 -3.37 -11.58
C GLY A 223 -5.63 -4.70 -12.02
N GLU A 224 -6.69 -5.17 -11.34
CA GLU A 224 -7.46 -6.31 -11.81
C GLU A 224 -8.41 -5.85 -12.93
N GLY A 225 -8.38 -6.55 -14.08
CA GLY A 225 -9.28 -6.25 -15.20
C GLY A 225 -10.74 -6.61 -14.96
N TYR A 226 -11.09 -7.06 -13.76
CA TYR A 226 -12.41 -7.50 -13.33
C TYR A 226 -12.69 -7.01 -11.91
N ALA A 227 -13.96 -7.00 -11.52
CA ALA A 227 -14.40 -6.80 -10.15
C ALA A 227 -14.99 -8.09 -9.60
N LYS A 228 -15.19 -8.16 -8.28
CA LYS A 228 -15.95 -9.21 -7.61
C LYS A 228 -17.27 -8.64 -7.12
N LEU A 229 -18.35 -9.36 -7.37
CA LEU A 229 -19.66 -9.10 -6.80
C LEU A 229 -19.88 -10.07 -5.65
N LEU A 230 -20.23 -9.55 -4.48
CA LEU A 230 -20.75 -10.33 -3.36
C LEU A 230 -22.20 -9.91 -3.15
N HIS A 231 -23.08 -10.89 -3.00
CA HIS A 231 -24.52 -10.67 -2.90
C HIS A 231 -25.05 -11.49 -1.72
N SER A 232 -25.92 -10.90 -0.89
CA SER A 232 -26.47 -11.57 0.30
C SER A 232 -27.14 -12.90 -0.04
N ASP A 233 -27.92 -12.93 -1.12
CA ASP A 233 -28.68 -14.11 -1.57
C ASP A 233 -27.83 -15.21 -2.20
N LEU A 234 -26.56 -14.93 -2.46
CA LEU A 234 -25.60 -15.90 -2.99
C LEU A 234 -24.58 -16.31 -1.92
N ASP A 235 -25.00 -16.29 -0.66
CA ASP A 235 -24.18 -16.63 0.52
C ASP A 235 -22.85 -15.87 0.56
N TRP A 236 -22.82 -14.66 -0.02
CA TRP A 236 -21.63 -13.82 -0.15
C TRP A 236 -20.48 -14.43 -0.96
N GLU A 237 -20.73 -15.49 -1.74
CA GLU A 237 -19.70 -16.09 -2.59
C GLU A 237 -19.18 -15.05 -3.61
N PRO A 238 -17.87 -14.73 -3.62
CA PRO A 238 -17.37 -13.69 -4.52
C PRO A 238 -17.41 -14.15 -5.99
N ARG A 239 -18.20 -13.48 -6.81
CA ARG A 239 -18.33 -13.78 -8.25
C ARG A 239 -17.57 -12.77 -9.08
N CYS A 240 -16.64 -13.24 -9.92
CA CYS A 240 -15.91 -12.35 -10.83
C CYS A 240 -16.85 -11.81 -11.91
N ILE A 241 -16.90 -10.49 -12.05
CA ILE A 241 -17.72 -9.76 -13.01
C ILE A 241 -16.85 -8.80 -13.83
N TRP A 242 -17.23 -8.65 -15.10
CA TRP A 242 -16.60 -7.77 -16.09
C TRP A 242 -17.65 -6.79 -16.65
N PRO A 243 -17.24 -5.60 -17.11
CA PRO A 243 -18.17 -4.68 -17.78
C PRO A 243 -18.92 -5.34 -18.94
N GLU A 244 -18.24 -6.21 -19.70
CA GLU A 244 -18.79 -6.85 -20.91
C GLU A 244 -19.76 -8.01 -20.62
N VAL A 245 -19.78 -8.53 -19.39
CA VAL A 245 -20.72 -9.60 -18.99
C VAL A 245 -22.03 -9.05 -18.44
N LEU A 246 -22.13 -7.75 -18.13
CA LEU A 246 -23.40 -7.12 -17.80
C LEU A 246 -24.24 -6.99 -19.07
N ARG A 247 -25.28 -7.81 -19.18
CA ARG A 247 -26.14 -7.87 -20.36
C ARG A 247 -27.57 -7.55 -20.01
N PHE A 248 -28.15 -6.58 -20.71
CA PHE A 248 -29.58 -6.32 -20.70
C PHE A 248 -30.24 -7.20 -21.78
N ARG A 249 -30.39 -8.50 -21.51
CA ARG A 249 -31.10 -9.39 -22.43
C ARG A 249 -32.61 -9.29 -22.16
N SER A 250 -33.38 -8.91 -23.20
CA SER A 250 -34.83 -9.13 -23.29
C SER A 250 -35.59 -9.03 -21.95
N ALA A 251 -35.52 -7.85 -21.33
CA ALA A 251 -36.17 -7.41 -20.09
C ALA A 251 -35.54 -7.78 -18.73
N VAL A 252 -34.59 -8.72 -18.65
CA VAL A 252 -33.95 -9.08 -17.36
C VAL A 252 -32.44 -8.85 -17.45
N PRO A 253 -31.87 -7.93 -16.66
CA PRO A 253 -30.44 -7.76 -16.62
C PRO A 253 -29.76 -8.95 -15.92
N VAL A 254 -28.65 -9.41 -16.49
CA VAL A 254 -27.89 -10.54 -15.98
C VAL A 254 -26.41 -10.15 -15.96
N VAL A 255 -25.69 -10.56 -14.91
CA VAL A 255 -24.24 -10.48 -14.84
C VAL A 255 -23.68 -11.87 -14.56
N ALA A 256 -22.83 -12.39 -15.46
CA ALA A 256 -22.44 -13.80 -15.48
C ALA A 256 -23.68 -14.73 -15.53
N ASP A 257 -23.97 -15.44 -14.45
CA ASP A 257 -25.12 -16.32 -14.22
C ASP A 257 -26.13 -15.78 -13.18
N ILE A 258 -25.89 -14.57 -12.67
CA ILE A 258 -26.71 -13.91 -11.65
C ILE A 258 -27.80 -13.08 -12.32
N ILE A 259 -29.07 -13.36 -11.98
CA ILE A 259 -30.21 -12.54 -12.36
C ILE A 259 -30.24 -11.32 -11.44
N LEU A 260 -30.32 -10.13 -12.05
CA LEU A 260 -30.39 -8.88 -11.31
C LEU A 260 -31.75 -8.22 -11.52
N ASP A 261 -32.17 -7.44 -10.54
CA ASP A 261 -33.21 -6.44 -10.77
C ASP A 261 -32.66 -5.23 -11.56
N LYS A 262 -33.57 -4.32 -11.94
CA LYS A 262 -33.20 -3.15 -12.74
C LYS A 262 -32.32 -2.16 -11.97
N ALA A 263 -32.53 -2.01 -10.67
CA ALA A 263 -31.78 -1.08 -9.82
C ALA A 263 -30.35 -1.59 -9.60
N GLU A 264 -30.19 -2.88 -9.29
CA GLU A 264 -28.90 -3.55 -9.15
C GLU A 264 -28.07 -3.47 -10.43
N ALA A 265 -28.70 -3.71 -11.58
CA ALA A 265 -28.01 -3.63 -12.86
C ALA A 265 -27.52 -2.22 -13.18
N PHE A 266 -28.33 -1.19 -12.88
CA PHE A 266 -27.89 0.20 -13.06
C PHE A 266 -26.80 0.58 -12.06
N TRP A 267 -26.93 0.15 -10.81
CA TRP A 267 -25.91 0.38 -9.80
C TRP A 267 -24.58 -0.26 -10.20
N LEU A 268 -24.59 -1.53 -10.65
CA LEU A 268 -23.39 -2.21 -11.15
C LEU A 268 -22.79 -1.53 -12.38
N ALA A 269 -23.61 -1.08 -13.33
CA ALA A 269 -23.14 -0.29 -14.47
C ALA A 269 -22.42 0.99 -14.00
N ALA A 270 -23.01 1.70 -13.04
CA ALA A 270 -22.41 2.89 -12.45
C ALA A 270 -21.10 2.57 -11.70
N CYS A 271 -21.02 1.44 -10.99
CA CYS A 271 -19.80 0.96 -10.37
C CYS A 271 -18.70 0.72 -11.41
N PHE A 272 -19.00 0.05 -12.52
CA PHE A 272 -18.02 -0.18 -13.58
C PHE A 272 -17.52 1.13 -14.20
N GLU A 273 -18.41 2.09 -14.47
CA GLU A 273 -18.01 3.41 -14.97
C GLU A 273 -17.15 4.17 -13.96
N ALA A 274 -17.59 4.25 -12.70
CA ALA A 274 -16.90 4.97 -11.63
C ALA A 274 -15.52 4.39 -11.28
N THR A 275 -15.29 3.11 -11.59
CA THR A 275 -14.07 2.37 -11.26
C THR A 275 -13.19 2.01 -12.46
N ASP A 276 -13.45 2.55 -13.66
CA ASP A 276 -12.59 2.29 -14.82
C ASP A 276 -11.12 2.63 -14.57
N TRP A 277 -10.88 3.68 -13.78
CA TRP A 277 -9.55 4.07 -13.37
C TRP A 277 -8.84 3.00 -12.51
N ALA A 278 -9.55 2.19 -11.73
CA ALA A 278 -8.96 1.19 -10.84
C ALA A 278 -8.60 -0.11 -11.57
N ARG A 279 -9.22 -0.41 -12.71
CA ARG A 279 -9.02 -1.66 -13.47
C ARG A 279 -7.71 -1.76 -14.23
N LYS A 280 -7.13 -0.63 -14.63
CA LYS A 280 -5.88 -0.63 -15.41
C LYS A 280 -4.68 -0.55 -14.46
N PRO A 281 -3.53 -1.18 -14.79
CA PRO A 281 -2.34 -1.13 -13.95
C PRO A 281 -1.85 0.31 -13.71
N LEU A 282 -1.25 0.56 -12.54
CA LEU A 282 -0.59 1.85 -12.25
C LEU A 282 0.60 2.10 -13.20
N PRO A 283 0.84 3.34 -13.63
CA PRO A 283 2.01 3.67 -14.44
C PRO A 283 3.32 3.33 -13.70
N GLY A 284 4.25 2.64 -14.36
CA GLY A 284 5.55 2.27 -13.76
C GLY A 284 5.56 1.00 -12.90
N ARG A 285 4.40 0.40 -12.63
CA ARG A 285 4.31 -1.04 -12.34
C ARG A 285 4.16 -1.75 -13.67
N GLU A 286 4.98 -2.77 -13.94
CA GLU A 286 4.65 -3.66 -15.06
C GLU A 286 3.22 -4.19 -14.85
N PRO A 287 2.40 -4.26 -15.91
CA PRO A 287 1.13 -4.96 -15.83
C PRO A 287 1.41 -6.32 -15.18
N ALA A 288 0.67 -6.67 -14.12
CA ALA A 288 0.46 -8.10 -13.91
C ALA A 288 -0.07 -8.60 -15.25
N GLU A 289 0.70 -9.45 -15.94
CA GLU A 289 0.46 -9.82 -17.32
C GLU A 289 -1.03 -10.01 -17.54
N ALA A 290 -1.58 -9.30 -18.51
CA ALA A 290 -2.97 -9.43 -18.89
C ALA A 290 -3.21 -10.90 -19.24
N GLY A 291 -3.74 -11.65 -18.27
CA GLY A 291 -4.13 -13.04 -18.41
C GLY A 291 -5.35 -13.11 -19.32
N THR A 292 -5.15 -12.96 -20.62
CA THR A 292 -6.11 -13.37 -21.62
C THR A 292 -6.16 -14.90 -21.63
N ARG A 293 -7.06 -15.46 -20.79
CA ARG A 293 -7.89 -16.69 -20.96
C ARG A 293 -8.04 -17.46 -19.64
N GLY A 294 -9.29 -17.83 -19.34
CA GLY A 294 -9.70 -18.78 -18.27
C GLY A 294 -10.42 -18.05 -17.14
N ARG A 295 -11.76 -17.99 -17.05
CA ARG A 295 -12.76 -19.06 -16.83
C ARG A 295 -12.49 -19.93 -15.59
N TRP A 296 -13.28 -19.63 -14.55
CA TRP A 296 -13.77 -20.45 -13.43
C TRP A 296 -12.87 -20.78 -12.23
N GLU A 297 -13.47 -20.44 -11.08
CA GLU A 297 -13.34 -20.83 -9.66
C GLU A 297 -12.50 -22.04 -9.23
N TYR A 298 -11.87 -21.83 -8.05
CA TYR A 298 -11.15 -22.71 -7.13
C TYR A 298 -10.06 -23.66 -7.69
N GLY A 299 -8.84 -23.50 -7.17
CA GLY A 299 -7.59 -24.08 -7.69
C GLY A 299 -6.68 -22.99 -8.29
N PHE A 300 -5.37 -23.14 -8.19
CA PHE A 300 -4.33 -22.20 -8.67
C PHE A 300 -4.15 -20.87 -7.92
N SER A 301 -5.20 -20.20 -7.45
CA SER A 301 -5.11 -18.80 -6.97
C SER A 301 -4.62 -18.62 -5.51
N ALA A 302 -4.54 -19.70 -4.73
CA ALA A 302 -4.05 -19.67 -3.34
C ALA A 302 -2.53 -19.86 -3.21
N ARG A 303 -1.81 -19.95 -4.34
CA ARG A 303 -0.39 -20.31 -4.35
C ARG A 303 0.47 -19.30 -3.58
N VAL A 304 1.24 -19.80 -2.63
CA VAL A 304 2.27 -19.01 -1.94
C VAL A 304 3.58 -19.13 -2.72
N GLY A 305 3.63 -18.50 -3.90
CA GLY A 305 4.81 -18.43 -4.76
C GLY A 305 4.62 -19.10 -6.13
N TRP A 306 5.73 -19.31 -6.83
CA TRP A 306 5.74 -19.75 -8.24
C TRP A 306 6.76 -20.87 -8.47
N PRO A 307 6.50 -21.85 -9.35
CA PRO A 307 7.55 -22.75 -9.84
C PRO A 307 8.74 -21.97 -10.36
N SER A 308 9.95 -22.39 -10.00
CA SER A 308 11.17 -21.83 -10.60
C SER A 308 11.47 -22.58 -11.90
N ASP A 309 11.82 -21.84 -12.95
CA ASP A 309 12.34 -22.37 -14.21
C ASP A 309 13.88 -22.26 -14.30
N ARG A 310 14.54 -21.83 -13.21
CA ARG A 310 15.99 -21.61 -13.18
C ARG A 310 16.78 -22.90 -13.28
N LEU A 311 17.38 -23.10 -14.45
CA LEU A 311 18.27 -24.20 -14.75
C LEU A 311 19.69 -23.99 -14.17
N THR A 312 20.27 -25.09 -13.69
CA THR A 312 21.69 -25.20 -13.34
C THR A 312 22.20 -26.55 -13.85
N SER A 313 23.51 -26.82 -13.81
CA SER A 313 24.07 -28.10 -14.25
C SER A 313 23.45 -29.32 -13.56
N ARG A 314 22.94 -29.13 -12.33
CA ARG A 314 22.29 -30.14 -11.49
C ARG A 314 20.76 -30.18 -11.63
N ARG A 315 20.15 -29.34 -12.47
CA ARG A 315 18.69 -29.25 -12.60
C ARG A 315 18.24 -29.55 -14.02
N GLU A 316 17.01 -30.02 -14.14
CA GLU A 316 16.31 -30.22 -15.40
C GLU A 316 14.91 -29.61 -15.31
N LEU A 317 14.33 -29.25 -16.47
CA LEU A 317 12.95 -28.80 -16.56
C LEU A 317 12.06 -30.01 -16.76
N VAL A 318 11.04 -30.12 -15.91
CA VAL A 318 9.99 -31.13 -15.99
C VAL A 318 8.63 -30.48 -15.88
N THR A 319 7.63 -31.12 -16.44
CA THR A 319 6.24 -30.69 -16.36
C THR A 319 5.56 -31.27 -15.12
N ALA A 320 4.43 -30.69 -14.67
CA ALA A 320 3.72 -31.13 -13.48
C ALA A 320 3.35 -32.63 -13.54
N LYS A 321 2.97 -33.13 -14.71
CA LYS A 321 2.66 -34.55 -14.94
C LYS A 321 3.86 -35.48 -14.85
N GLU A 322 5.08 -34.94 -14.93
CA GLU A 322 6.34 -35.70 -14.86
C GLU A 322 6.93 -35.72 -13.44
N LEU A 323 6.30 -35.01 -12.50
CA LEU A 323 6.70 -35.03 -11.09
C LEU A 323 6.30 -36.33 -10.43
N VAL A 324 7.17 -36.84 -9.58
CA VAL A 324 6.90 -38.02 -8.75
C VAL A 324 7.27 -37.76 -7.29
N ALA A 325 6.69 -38.54 -6.37
CA ALA A 325 7.07 -38.51 -4.97
C ALA A 325 8.58 -38.77 -4.80
N GLY A 326 9.25 -37.95 -3.98
CA GLY A 326 10.70 -37.94 -3.80
C GLY A 326 11.44 -36.90 -4.64
N ASP A 327 10.79 -36.29 -5.64
CA ASP A 327 11.42 -35.24 -6.43
C ASP A 327 11.68 -33.98 -5.59
N ARG A 328 12.87 -33.40 -5.76
CA ARG A 328 13.19 -32.08 -5.20
C ARG A 328 13.04 -31.01 -6.27
N ILE A 329 11.96 -30.24 -6.19
CA ILE A 329 11.66 -29.13 -7.09
C ILE A 329 12.10 -27.80 -6.48
N TYR A 330 12.21 -26.76 -7.29
CA TYR A 330 12.56 -25.41 -6.85
C TYR A 330 11.39 -24.44 -7.04
N TRP A 331 11.17 -23.62 -6.01
CA TRP A 331 10.01 -22.75 -5.87
C TRP A 331 10.41 -21.35 -5.44
N LEU A 332 9.88 -20.32 -6.09
CA LEU A 332 10.09 -18.92 -5.77
C LEU A 332 9.05 -18.46 -4.74
N SER A 333 9.52 -17.99 -3.59
CA SER A 333 8.66 -17.30 -2.61
C SER A 333 8.16 -15.95 -3.15
N ARG A 334 7.16 -15.34 -2.47
CA ARG A 334 6.65 -13.98 -2.75
C ARG A 334 7.73 -12.88 -2.76
N ARG A 335 8.93 -13.14 -2.19
CA ARG A 335 10.08 -12.23 -2.19
C ARG A 335 11.19 -12.65 -3.17
N TRP A 336 10.85 -13.45 -4.19
CA TRP A 336 11.77 -13.95 -5.22
C TRP A 336 12.96 -14.77 -4.71
N LYS A 337 12.88 -15.28 -3.48
CA LYS A 337 13.86 -16.23 -2.94
C LYS A 337 13.45 -17.63 -3.33
N GLU A 338 14.32 -18.32 -4.05
CA GLU A 338 14.14 -19.71 -4.44
C GLU A 338 14.40 -20.65 -3.26
N ARG A 339 13.56 -21.67 -3.08
CA ARG A 339 13.71 -22.73 -2.09
C ARG A 339 13.42 -24.07 -2.73
N GLY A 340 14.18 -25.09 -2.31
CA GLY A 340 13.88 -26.48 -2.67
C GLY A 340 12.71 -27.00 -1.85
N ARG A 341 11.77 -27.70 -2.50
CA ARG A 341 10.64 -28.40 -1.88
C ARG A 341 10.71 -29.88 -2.26
N LEU A 342 10.37 -30.75 -1.32
CA LEU A 342 10.25 -32.17 -1.60
C LEU A 342 8.80 -32.49 -1.96
N VAL A 343 8.61 -33.14 -3.10
CA VAL A 343 7.32 -33.68 -3.53
C VAL A 343 7.04 -34.93 -2.70
N SER A 344 5.95 -34.90 -1.92
CA SER A 344 5.53 -36.03 -1.08
C SER A 344 4.52 -36.93 -1.76
N GLU A 345 3.64 -36.36 -2.60
CA GLU A 345 2.60 -37.09 -3.32
C GLU A 345 2.18 -36.29 -4.57
N VAL A 346 1.79 -37.01 -5.62
CA VAL A 346 1.27 -36.46 -6.88
C VAL A 346 0.04 -37.27 -7.29
N TRP A 347 -1.07 -36.62 -7.60
CA TRP A 347 -2.32 -37.27 -8.03
C TRP A 347 -3.10 -36.40 -9.00
N GLU A 348 -4.04 -36.99 -9.75
CA GLU A 348 -4.95 -36.22 -10.61
C GLU A 348 -6.04 -35.55 -9.75
N SER A 349 -6.32 -34.27 -10.04
CA SER A 349 -7.35 -33.54 -9.30
C SER A 349 -8.74 -34.13 -9.56
N THR A 350 -9.45 -34.48 -8.49
CA THR A 350 -10.85 -34.92 -8.55
C THR A 350 -11.82 -33.75 -8.77
N GLU A 351 -11.39 -32.53 -8.43
CA GLU A 351 -12.18 -31.30 -8.53
C GLU A 351 -11.97 -30.59 -9.87
N VAL A 352 -10.77 -30.72 -10.45
CA VAL A 352 -10.40 -30.07 -11.73
C VAL A 352 -9.87 -31.14 -12.71
N PRO A 353 -10.74 -31.74 -13.54
CA PRO A 353 -10.35 -32.79 -14.47
C PRO A 353 -9.19 -32.38 -15.38
N GLY A 354 -8.14 -33.20 -15.42
CA GLY A 354 -6.93 -32.94 -16.19
C GLY A 354 -5.90 -32.04 -15.50
N ALA A 355 -6.09 -31.64 -14.24
CA ALA A 355 -5.06 -30.99 -13.44
C ALA A 355 -4.32 -32.00 -12.55
N VAL A 356 -3.08 -31.66 -12.17
CA VAL A 356 -2.21 -32.47 -11.30
C VAL A 356 -2.09 -31.79 -9.94
N CYS A 357 -2.47 -32.48 -8.88
CA CYS A 357 -2.26 -32.04 -7.51
C CYS A 357 -0.92 -32.58 -6.98
N VAL A 358 -0.16 -31.71 -6.33
CA VAL A 358 1.16 -32.03 -5.77
C VAL A 358 1.19 -31.59 -4.31
N ARG A 359 1.46 -32.54 -3.40
CA ARG A 359 1.65 -32.23 -1.96
C ARG A 359 3.12 -32.10 -1.63
N PHE A 360 3.48 -31.03 -0.93
CA PHE A 360 4.85 -30.79 -0.46
C PHE A 360 5.03 -31.16 1.01
N ASP A 361 6.27 -31.52 1.37
CA ASP A 361 6.71 -31.98 2.71
C ASP A 361 6.39 -31.06 3.91
N GLN A 362 5.98 -29.82 3.68
CA GLN A 362 5.73 -28.81 4.73
C GLN A 362 4.36 -28.13 4.64
N LEU A 363 3.45 -28.61 3.79
CA LEU A 363 2.12 -28.04 3.63
C LEU A 363 1.06 -29.11 3.90
N MET A 364 0.08 -28.76 4.74
CA MET A 364 -1.05 -29.63 5.09
C MET A 364 -2.00 -29.86 3.89
N LEU A 365 -1.88 -29.06 2.84
CA LEU A 365 -2.71 -29.09 1.62
C LEU A 365 -1.80 -29.08 0.38
N GLY A 366 -2.17 -29.84 -0.66
CA GLY A 366 -1.47 -29.86 -1.94
C GLY A 366 -1.83 -28.67 -2.82
N ASP A 367 -0.93 -28.29 -3.72
CA ASP A 367 -1.17 -27.28 -4.76
C ASP A 367 -1.61 -27.97 -6.06
N THR A 368 -2.49 -27.34 -6.84
CA THR A 368 -2.98 -27.84 -8.14
C THR A 368 -2.26 -27.14 -9.30
N PHE A 369 -1.81 -27.91 -10.28
CA PHE A 369 -1.00 -27.50 -11.43
C PHE A 369 -1.57 -27.99 -12.76
N TRP A 370 -1.30 -27.25 -13.83
CA TRP A 370 -1.61 -27.74 -15.18
C TRP A 370 -0.58 -28.79 -15.57
N PRO A 371 -0.95 -29.85 -16.31
CA PRO A 371 -0.02 -30.94 -16.65
C PRO A 371 1.27 -30.47 -17.31
N ASP A 372 1.21 -29.40 -18.09
CA ASP A 372 2.32 -28.84 -18.86
C ASP A 372 3.08 -27.71 -18.14
N GLU A 373 2.68 -27.37 -16.91
CA GLU A 373 3.33 -26.35 -16.09
C GLU A 373 4.73 -26.82 -15.67
N ARG A 374 5.75 -25.97 -15.81
CA ARG A 374 7.16 -26.37 -15.73
C ARG A 374 7.79 -26.08 -14.37
N PHE A 375 8.65 -27.01 -13.94
CA PHE A 375 9.43 -26.97 -12.72
C PHE A 375 10.90 -27.25 -13.01
N ALA A 376 11.79 -26.51 -12.37
CA ALA A 376 13.16 -26.96 -12.19
C ALA A 376 13.18 -28.06 -11.12
N ARG A 377 13.57 -29.27 -11.52
CA ARG A 377 13.79 -30.43 -10.64
C ARG A 377 15.28 -30.70 -10.50
N LEU A 378 15.74 -31.10 -9.31
CA LEU A 378 17.09 -31.62 -9.10
C LEU A 378 17.24 -32.95 -9.85
N LYS A 379 18.25 -33.06 -10.74
CA LYS A 379 18.54 -34.31 -11.45
C LYS A 379 18.78 -35.41 -10.42
N GLN A 380 18.09 -36.53 -10.60
CA GLN A 380 18.38 -37.73 -9.83
C GLN A 380 19.77 -38.22 -10.24
N GLU A 381 20.67 -38.38 -9.27
CA GLU A 381 21.93 -39.09 -9.52
C GLU A 381 21.56 -40.54 -9.84
N ARG A 382 21.82 -40.97 -11.08
CA ARG A 382 21.62 -42.35 -11.50
C ARG A 382 22.63 -43.29 -10.86
#